data_AF-A0A7S4CG71-F1
#
_entry.id   AF-A0A7S4CG71-F1
#
_cell.length_a   1.000
_cell.length_b   1.000
_cell.length_c   1.000
_cell.angle_alpha   90.00
_cell.angle_beta   90.00
_cell.angle_gamma   90.00
#
_symmetry.space_group_name_H-M   'P 1'
#
loop_
_entity.id
_entity.type
_entity.pdbx_description
1 polymer ?
#
loop_
_entity_poly.entity_id
_entity_poly.type
_entity_poly.pdbx_seq_one_letter_code
_entity_poly.pdbx_strand_id
1 'polypeptide(L)'
;ASKPCYARVQGYSFLLDATTVVPAAEAAGLPPQWVKVHMLRRWLPHYDWLFWTDLDATIFAPQTRVESFLALQHSAHLLVPQDSMQRLVFSNDAFLLKNSPWGRRFLDRWWEYRRLCPNTHADQGAMWLAIADLMAPPGNASACAADCR
;
A
#
# COMPACT_ATOMS: atom_id res chain seq x y z
N ALA A 1 -0.32 4.72 -20.87
CA ALA A 1 0.94 5.16 -21.52
C ALA A 1 1.96 5.74 -20.53
N SER A 2 1.57 6.57 -19.55
CA SER A 2 2.49 7.23 -18.60
C SER A 2 3.38 6.25 -17.79
N LYS A 3 2.80 5.29 -17.06
CA LYS A 3 3.57 4.39 -16.17
C LYS A 3 4.57 3.47 -16.87
N PRO A 4 4.23 2.77 -17.98
CA PRO A 4 5.21 1.95 -18.71
C PRO A 4 6.39 2.77 -19.27
N CYS A 5 6.12 4.00 -19.75
CA CYS A 5 7.16 4.88 -20.24
C CYS A 5 8.09 5.34 -19.10
N TYR A 6 7.54 5.74 -17.96
CA TYR A 6 8.32 6.12 -16.79
C TYR A 6 9.25 4.99 -16.33
N ALA A 7 8.70 3.77 -16.18
CA ALA A 7 9.48 2.61 -15.79
C ALA A 7 10.63 2.34 -16.76
N ARG A 8 10.37 2.41 -18.08
CA ARG A 8 11.40 2.25 -19.11
C ARG A 8 12.50 3.33 -19.02
N VAL A 9 12.12 4.60 -18.88
CA VAL A 9 13.07 5.72 -18.80
C VAL A 9 13.95 5.62 -17.56
N GLN A 10 13.39 5.18 -16.44
CA GLN A 10 14.11 5.13 -15.16
C GLN A 10 14.82 3.79 -14.89
N GLY A 11 14.64 2.79 -15.76
CA GLY A 11 15.22 1.46 -15.61
C GLY A 11 14.49 0.56 -14.62
N TYR A 12 13.21 0.81 -14.36
CA TYR A 12 12.38 -0.01 -13.47
C TYR A 12 11.66 -1.14 -14.23
N SER A 13 11.37 -2.21 -13.51
CA SER A 13 10.40 -3.21 -13.98
C SER A 13 8.99 -2.62 -13.91
N PHE A 14 8.22 -2.79 -14.99
CA PHE A 14 6.80 -2.44 -15.01
C PHE A 14 5.95 -3.71 -14.86
N LEU A 15 5.13 -3.76 -13.81
CA LEU A 15 4.24 -4.88 -13.53
C LEU A 15 2.80 -4.46 -13.81
N LEU A 16 2.15 -5.17 -14.74
CA LEU A 16 0.70 -5.13 -14.92
C LEU A 16 0.19 -6.55 -14.67
N ASP A 17 -0.35 -6.77 -13.47
CA ASP A 17 -0.78 -8.11 -13.06
C ASP A 17 -2.31 -8.24 -13.12
N ALA A 18 -2.77 -8.91 -14.18
CA ALA A 18 -4.16 -9.31 -14.36
C ALA A 18 -4.42 -10.77 -13.96
N THR A 19 -3.43 -11.43 -13.35
CA THR A 19 -3.44 -12.87 -13.05
C THR A 19 -3.61 -13.18 -11.57
N THR A 20 -3.41 -12.18 -10.70
CA THR A 20 -3.67 -12.35 -9.28
C THR A 20 -5.16 -12.58 -9.04
N VAL A 21 -5.47 -13.74 -8.45
CA VAL A 21 -6.82 -14.14 -8.04
C VAL A 21 -6.86 -14.22 -6.53
N VAL A 22 -7.82 -13.54 -5.93
CA VAL A 22 -8.14 -13.69 -4.51
C VAL A 22 -9.08 -14.89 -4.38
N PRO A 23 -8.80 -15.88 -3.51
CA PRO A 23 -9.71 -17.00 -3.29
C PRO A 23 -11.13 -16.53 -2.97
N ALA A 24 -12.13 -17.10 -3.62
CA ALA A 24 -13.53 -16.64 -3.52
C ALA A 24 -14.03 -16.58 -2.06
N ALA A 25 -13.64 -17.54 -1.23
CA ALA A 25 -13.99 -17.57 0.20
C ALA A 25 -13.42 -16.38 0.99
N GLU A 26 -12.25 -15.85 0.58
CA GLU A 26 -11.64 -14.69 1.21
C GLU A 26 -12.15 -13.37 0.64
N ALA A 27 -12.46 -13.35 -0.66
CA ALA A 27 -12.98 -12.20 -1.41
C ALA A 27 -14.48 -11.93 -1.18
N ALA A 28 -15.23 -12.89 -0.63
CA ALA A 28 -16.66 -12.78 -0.47
C ALA A 28 -17.08 -11.50 0.27
N GLY A 29 -17.86 -10.64 -0.40
CA GLY A 29 -18.33 -9.36 0.13
C GLY A 29 -17.28 -8.24 0.15
N LEU A 30 -16.06 -8.48 -0.33
CA LEU A 30 -15.02 -7.46 -0.43
C LEU A 30 -15.06 -6.76 -1.77
N PRO A 31 -14.98 -5.42 -1.79
CA PRO A 31 -14.91 -4.69 -3.04
C PRO A 31 -13.55 -4.88 -3.76
N PRO A 32 -13.48 -4.72 -5.08
CA PRO A 32 -12.37 -5.20 -5.91
C PRO A 32 -10.99 -4.63 -5.58
N GLN A 33 -10.92 -3.44 -4.99
CA GLN A 33 -9.65 -2.78 -4.67
C GLN A 33 -8.78 -3.58 -3.69
N TRP A 34 -9.38 -4.50 -2.94
CA TRP A 34 -8.67 -5.44 -2.06
C TRP A 34 -7.70 -6.39 -2.79
N VAL A 35 -7.84 -6.57 -4.11
CA VAL A 35 -6.90 -7.36 -4.91
C VAL A 35 -5.45 -6.83 -4.81
N LYS A 36 -5.28 -5.52 -4.56
CA LYS A 36 -3.96 -4.90 -4.46
C LYS A 36 -3.08 -5.54 -3.38
N VAL A 37 -3.68 -5.94 -2.26
CA VAL A 37 -2.95 -6.59 -1.16
C VAL A 37 -2.37 -7.94 -1.60
N HIS A 38 -3.14 -8.74 -2.35
CA HIS A 38 -2.65 -10.02 -2.88
C HIS A 38 -1.59 -9.82 -3.96
N MET A 39 -1.75 -8.83 -4.84
CA MET A 39 -0.74 -8.50 -5.85
C MET A 39 0.58 -8.11 -5.18
N LEU A 40 0.53 -7.27 -4.15
CA LEU A 40 1.71 -6.87 -3.39
C LEU A 40 2.35 -8.06 -2.69
N ARG A 41 1.58 -8.95 -2.05
CA ARG A 41 2.12 -10.17 -1.43
C ARG A 41 2.83 -11.07 -2.43
N ARG A 42 2.29 -11.20 -3.64
CA ARG A 42 2.87 -11.99 -4.73
C ARG A 42 4.20 -11.42 -5.19
N TRP A 43 4.27 -10.11 -5.43
CA TRP A 43 5.42 -9.48 -6.07
C TRP A 43 6.49 -9.00 -5.10
N LEU A 44 6.14 -8.65 -3.86
CA LEU A 44 7.07 -8.06 -2.89
C LEU A 44 8.32 -8.92 -2.66
N PRO A 45 8.25 -10.27 -2.57
CA PRO A 45 9.44 -11.10 -2.38
C PRO A 45 10.48 -11.02 -3.51
N HIS A 46 10.11 -10.54 -4.70
CA HIS A 46 10.95 -10.52 -5.89
C HIS A 46 11.70 -9.19 -6.11
N TYR A 47 11.41 -8.17 -5.30
CA TYR A 47 11.98 -6.83 -5.45
C TYR A 47 12.40 -6.27 -4.08
N ASP A 48 13.32 -5.31 -4.05
CA ASP A 48 13.66 -4.61 -2.80
C ASP A 48 12.56 -3.62 -2.39
N TRP A 49 11.95 -2.99 -3.38
CA TRP A 49 10.88 -2.02 -3.24
C TRP A 49 9.83 -2.24 -4.34
N LEU A 50 8.56 -2.08 -3.96
CA LEU A 50 7.46 -1.94 -4.90
C LEU A 50 6.93 -0.53 -4.85
N PHE A 51 6.77 0.09 -6.03
CA PHE A 51 5.98 1.30 -6.19
C PHE A 51 4.59 0.92 -6.68
N TRP A 52 3.60 0.97 -5.78
CA TRP A 52 2.20 0.76 -6.14
C TRP A 52 1.64 2.04 -6.74
N THR A 53 0.81 1.91 -7.78
CA THR A 53 -0.04 2.99 -8.28
C THR A 53 -1.35 2.43 -8.81
N ASP A 54 -2.47 3.07 -8.49
CA ASP A 54 -3.78 2.75 -9.05
C ASP A 54 -3.82 3.06 -10.56
N LEU A 55 -4.77 2.43 -11.29
CA LEU A 55 -4.78 2.48 -12.75
C LEU A 55 -4.95 3.90 -13.30
N ASP A 56 -5.73 4.73 -12.61
CA ASP A 56 -6.06 6.12 -12.91
C ASP A 56 -5.00 7.13 -12.44
N ALA A 57 -4.02 6.73 -11.61
CA ALA A 57 -2.90 7.59 -11.24
C ALA A 57 -1.99 7.92 -12.45
N THR A 58 -1.56 9.18 -12.61
CA THR A 58 -0.69 9.59 -13.74
C THR A 58 0.62 10.18 -13.24
N ILE A 59 1.73 9.79 -13.87
CA ILE A 59 3.06 10.34 -13.58
C ILE A 59 3.28 11.57 -14.44
N PHE A 60 3.38 12.74 -13.81
CA PHE A 60 3.58 14.04 -14.45
C PHE A 60 5.04 14.51 -14.45
N ALA A 61 5.88 13.99 -13.54
CA ALA A 61 7.29 14.34 -13.43
C ALA A 61 8.17 13.12 -13.75
N PRO A 62 8.24 12.67 -15.01
CA PRO A 62 8.91 11.41 -15.37
C PRO A 62 10.42 11.43 -15.15
N GLN A 63 11.04 12.60 -14.99
CA GLN A 63 12.44 12.79 -14.65
C GLN A 63 12.75 12.51 -13.17
N THR A 64 11.75 12.63 -12.29
CA THR A 64 11.95 12.43 -10.85
C THR A 64 12.02 10.94 -10.56
N ARG A 65 13.13 10.52 -9.95
CA ARG A 65 13.37 9.13 -9.57
C ARG A 65 12.63 8.77 -8.28
N VAL A 66 12.14 7.54 -8.17
CA VAL A 66 11.55 7.04 -6.92
C VAL A 66 12.57 7.12 -5.78
N GLU A 67 13.84 6.86 -6.05
CA GLU A 67 14.91 6.86 -5.06
C GLU A 67 15.13 8.23 -4.42
N SER A 68 14.74 9.34 -5.06
CA SER A 68 14.84 10.67 -4.43
C SER A 68 13.94 10.79 -3.20
N PHE A 69 12.81 10.07 -3.17
CA PHE A 69 11.94 10.00 -1.99
C PHE A 69 12.51 9.06 -0.91
N LEU A 70 13.12 7.94 -1.34
CA LEU A 70 13.74 6.98 -0.41
C LEU A 70 14.95 7.57 0.31
N ALA A 71 15.71 8.45 -0.37
CA ALA A 71 16.86 9.15 0.21
C ALA A 71 16.48 10.10 1.35
N LEU A 72 15.21 10.53 1.44
CA LEU A 72 14.74 11.38 2.53
C LEU A 72 14.46 10.58 3.81
N GLN A 73 14.30 9.26 3.71
CA GLN A 73 13.80 8.41 4.80
C GLN A 73 14.46 7.01 4.79
N HIS A 74 15.74 6.95 5.15
CA HIS A 74 16.56 5.72 5.04
C HIS A 74 16.06 4.52 5.87
N SER A 75 15.35 4.77 6.98
CA SER A 75 14.79 3.73 7.85
C SER A 75 13.35 3.34 7.49
N ALA A 76 12.74 3.99 6.49
CA ALA A 76 11.35 3.72 6.14
C ALA A 76 11.17 2.32 5.53
N HIS A 77 10.04 1.71 5.85
CA HIS A 77 9.56 0.47 5.25
C HIS A 77 8.34 0.69 4.34
N LEU A 78 7.66 1.81 4.52
CA LEU A 78 6.49 2.25 3.76
C LEU A 78 6.58 3.77 3.62
N LEU A 79 6.39 4.28 2.40
CA LEU A 79 6.19 5.71 2.16
C LEU A 79 4.83 5.91 1.52
N VAL A 80 4.00 6.74 2.16
CA VAL A 80 2.68 7.15 1.69
C VAL A 80 2.72 8.63 1.30
N PRO A 81 1.80 9.10 0.42
CA PRO A 81 1.71 10.50 0.07
C PRO A 81 1.26 11.33 1.28
N GLN A 82 1.45 12.64 1.18
CA GLN A 82 0.87 13.59 2.11
C GLN A 82 -0.10 14.47 1.33
N ASP A 83 -1.39 14.16 1.41
CA ASP A 83 -2.43 14.85 0.62
C ASP A 83 -2.84 16.18 1.26
N SER A 84 -2.44 16.41 2.52
CA SER A 84 -2.65 17.68 3.23
C SER A 84 -1.40 18.08 4.01
N MET A 85 -0.99 19.34 3.85
CA MET A 85 0.12 19.92 4.63
C MET A 85 -0.21 20.06 6.12
N GLN A 86 -1.50 20.10 6.48
CA GLN A 86 -1.97 20.43 7.83
C GLN A 86 -2.49 19.21 8.59
N ARG A 87 -2.81 18.11 7.89
CA ARG A 87 -3.38 16.91 8.47
C ARG A 87 -2.60 15.70 7.99
N LEU A 88 -2.41 14.73 8.87
CA LEU A 88 -1.90 13.42 8.48
C LEU A 88 -3.03 12.67 7.76
N VAL A 89 -3.17 12.93 6.47
CA VAL A 89 -4.15 12.29 5.57
C VAL A 89 -3.42 11.90 4.30
N PHE A 90 -3.70 10.69 3.83
CA PHE A 90 -3.15 10.14 2.60
C PHE A 90 -4.16 9.21 1.91
N SER A 91 -4.06 9.16 0.59
CA SER A 91 -4.64 8.17 -0.31
C SER A 91 -3.68 7.01 -0.52
N ASN A 92 -4.22 5.81 -0.71
CA ASN A 92 -3.40 4.63 -1.01
C ASN A 92 -3.27 4.35 -2.52
N ASP A 93 -3.56 5.37 -3.34
CA ASP A 93 -3.52 5.32 -4.81
C ASP A 93 -2.08 5.29 -5.33
N ALA A 94 -1.10 5.69 -4.52
CA ALA A 94 0.31 5.55 -4.83
C ALA A 94 1.11 5.42 -3.53
N PHE A 95 2.03 4.46 -3.43
CA PHE A 95 2.92 4.32 -2.26
C PHE A 95 4.11 3.42 -2.55
N LEU A 96 5.14 3.50 -1.71
CA LEU A 96 6.33 2.66 -1.80
C LEU A 96 6.39 1.69 -0.64
N LEU A 97 6.56 0.40 -0.92
CA LEU A 97 6.65 -0.65 0.08
C LEU A 97 7.96 -1.43 -0.05
N LYS A 98 8.71 -1.52 1.05
CA LYS A 98 9.99 -2.24 1.13
C LYS A 98 9.77 -3.72 1.41
N ASN A 99 10.45 -4.59 0.66
CA ASN A 99 10.53 -6.01 0.99
C ASN A 99 11.38 -6.22 2.24
N SER A 100 10.71 -6.23 3.38
CA SER A 100 11.30 -6.28 4.71
C SER A 100 10.38 -7.04 5.65
N PRO A 101 10.88 -7.51 6.81
CA PRO A 101 10.01 -8.14 7.81
C PRO A 101 8.84 -7.23 8.20
N TRP A 102 9.06 -5.91 8.33
CA TRP A 102 8.00 -4.95 8.61
C TRP A 102 7.01 -4.84 7.45
N GLY A 103 7.48 -4.68 6.21
CA GLY A 103 6.62 -4.54 5.03
C GLY A 103 5.74 -5.77 4.76
N ARG A 104 6.27 -6.97 5.03
CA ARG A 104 5.49 -8.22 4.96
C ARG A 104 4.40 -8.27 6.03
N ARG A 105 4.73 -7.96 7.29
CA ARG A 105 3.74 -7.87 8.38
C ARG A 105 2.68 -6.80 8.11
N PHE A 106 3.05 -5.69 7.47
CA PHE A 106 2.09 -4.66 7.03
C PHE A 106 1.04 -5.23 6.07
N LEU A 107 1.43 -6.00 5.06
CA LEU A 107 0.47 -6.65 4.17
C LEU A 107 -0.39 -7.69 4.89
N ASP A 108 0.14 -8.34 5.95
CA ASP A 108 -0.63 -9.24 6.81
C ASP A 108 -1.73 -8.50 7.57
N ARG A 109 -1.36 -7.44 8.30
CA ARG A 109 -2.31 -6.61 9.05
C ARG A 109 -3.34 -5.93 8.17
N TRP A 110 -2.92 -5.37 7.04
CA TRP A 110 -3.83 -4.71 6.12
C TRP A 110 -4.92 -5.65 5.61
N TRP A 111 -4.56 -6.89 5.27
CA TRP A 111 -5.53 -7.92 4.91
C TRP A 111 -6.43 -8.34 6.08
N GLU A 112 -5.88 -8.51 7.28
CA GLU A 112 -6.65 -8.88 8.46
C GLU A 112 -7.78 -7.86 8.75
N TYR A 113 -7.50 -6.58 8.51
CA TYR A 113 -8.42 -5.48 8.75
C TYR A 113 -9.48 -5.28 7.66
N ARG A 114 -9.49 -6.10 6.60
CA ARG A 114 -10.44 -5.99 5.48
C ARG A 114 -11.91 -6.05 5.85
N ARG A 115 -12.25 -6.60 7.01
CA ARG A 115 -13.62 -6.73 7.51
C ARG A 115 -13.95 -5.77 8.66
N LEU A 116 -12.99 -4.97 9.12
CA LEU A 116 -13.21 -4.04 10.23
C LEU A 116 -13.87 -2.73 9.77
N CYS A 117 -13.69 -2.32 8.51
CA CYS A 117 -14.22 -1.07 7.98
C CYS A 117 -15.06 -1.31 6.71
N PRO A 118 -16.29 -1.84 6.83
CA PRO A 118 -17.09 -2.21 5.66
C PRO A 118 -17.65 -1.02 4.85
N ASN A 119 -17.74 0.18 5.42
CA ASN A 119 -18.61 1.24 4.89
C ASN A 119 -17.92 2.53 4.37
N THR A 120 -16.59 2.64 4.38
CA THR A 120 -15.90 3.85 3.88
C THR A 120 -14.52 3.50 3.33
N HIS A 121 -14.31 3.63 2.01
CA HIS A 121 -13.01 3.49 1.33
C HIS A 121 -12.16 2.33 1.88
N ALA A 122 -12.77 1.13 1.88
CA ALA A 122 -12.47 0.03 2.80
C ALA A 122 -10.98 -0.30 2.99
N ASP A 123 -10.20 -0.37 1.91
CA ASP A 123 -8.77 -0.68 1.96
C ASP A 123 -7.93 0.51 2.41
N GLN A 124 -8.27 1.75 2.04
CA GLN A 124 -7.58 2.95 2.53
C GLN A 124 -7.73 3.10 4.06
N GLY A 125 -8.95 2.95 4.59
CA GLY A 125 -9.19 2.99 6.03
C GLY A 125 -8.47 1.86 6.77
N ALA A 126 -8.52 0.65 6.23
CA ALA A 126 -7.80 -0.48 6.81
C ALA A 126 -6.26 -0.33 6.75
N MET A 127 -5.73 0.37 5.74
CA MET A 127 -4.31 0.70 5.65
C MET A 127 -3.88 1.61 6.80
N TRP A 128 -4.69 2.62 7.12
CA TRP A 128 -4.47 3.49 8.29
C TRP A 128 -4.39 2.68 9.59
N LEU A 129 -5.35 1.77 9.80
CA LEU A 129 -5.36 0.89 10.97
C LEU A 129 -4.11 0.00 11.02
N ALA A 130 -3.70 -0.58 9.89
CA ALA A 130 -2.52 -1.45 9.82
C ALA A 130 -1.23 -0.70 10.16
N ILE A 131 -1.10 0.55 9.69
CA ILE A 131 0.04 1.40 10.04
C ILE A 131 0.02 1.71 11.54
N ALA A 132 -1.13 2.14 12.08
CA ALA A 132 -1.29 2.45 13.49
C ALA A 132 -0.95 1.25 14.40
N ASP A 133 -1.45 0.06 14.07
CA ASP A 133 -1.17 -1.19 14.81
C ASP A 133 0.34 -1.52 14.84
N LEU A 134 1.01 -1.40 13.69
CA LEU A 134 2.44 -1.72 13.58
C LEU A 134 3.37 -0.64 14.13
N MET A 135 2.85 0.57 14.35
CA MET A 135 3.57 1.67 15.02
C MET A 135 3.30 1.70 16.52
N ALA A 136 2.20 1.11 16.99
CA ALA A 136 1.87 1.06 18.40
C ALA A 136 2.90 0.23 19.18
N PRO A 137 3.25 0.62 20.42
CA PRO A 137 4.00 -0.24 21.31
C PRO A 137 3.23 -1.55 21.55
N PRO A 138 3.91 -2.70 21.70
CA PRO A 138 3.24 -3.96 22.02
C PRO A 138 2.37 -3.82 23.27
N GLY A 139 1.05 -4.01 23.12
CA GLY A 139 0.07 -3.93 24.21
C GLY A 139 -1.17 -3.04 23.97
N ASN A 140 -1.18 -2.18 22.94
CA ASN A 140 -2.26 -1.19 22.74
C ASN A 140 -3.21 -1.45 21.53
N ALA A 141 -3.01 -2.53 20.78
CA ALA A 141 -3.79 -2.84 19.57
C ALA A 141 -5.31 -3.00 19.82
N SER A 142 -5.72 -3.35 21.05
CA SER A 142 -7.13 -3.56 21.41
C SER A 142 -7.96 -2.28 21.49
N ALA A 143 -7.34 -1.09 21.53
CA ALA A 143 -8.06 0.18 21.65
C ALA A 143 -8.59 0.70 20.30
N CYS A 144 -7.88 0.47 19.19
CA CYS A 144 -8.22 1.07 17.89
C CYS A 144 -9.46 0.42 17.24
N ALA A 145 -9.73 -0.86 17.55
CA ALA A 145 -10.92 -1.57 17.06
C ALA A 145 -12.24 -1.10 17.68
N ALA A 146 -12.20 -0.36 18.80
CA ALA A 146 -13.40 0.13 19.48
C ALA A 146 -14.04 1.34 18.79
N ASP A 147 -13.23 2.16 18.09
CA ASP A 147 -13.67 3.44 17.48
C ASP A 147 -14.17 3.31 16.03
N CYS A 148 -14.22 2.09 15.48
CA CYS A 148 -14.77 1.82 14.13
C CYS A 148 -16.25 1.38 14.15
N ARG A 149 -17.02 1.72 15.20
CA ARG A 149 -18.46 1.41 15.29
C ARG A 149 -19.34 2.60 14.92
#